data_AF-A0A414F3H7-F1
#
_entry.id   AF-A0A414F3H7-F1
#
_cell.length_a   1.000
_cell.length_b   1.000
_cell.length_c   1.000
_cell.angle_alpha   90.00
_cell.angle_beta   90.00
_cell.angle_gamma   90.00
#
_symmetry.space_group_name_H-M   'P 1'
#
loop_
_entity.id
_entity.type
_entity.pdbx_description
1 polymer ?
#
loop_
_entity_poly.entity_id
_entity_poly.type
_entity_poly.pdbx_seq_one_letter_code
_entity_poly.pdbx_strand_id
1 'polypeptide(L)'
;MGRAKEIMIENEEKRRMDEEYQSFFKELLVREEITDPLKGIAKQLTGKGYASLSEVQKRIVEKFIEGYKQKHICDRCQNGNVSSLQDYLYVADNGYCPMCEYDKQQFMKD
;
A
#
# COMPACT_ATOMS: atom_id res chain seq x y z
N MET A 1 20.74 13.20 18.90
CA MET A 1 21.15 12.97 17.49
C MET A 1 21.34 14.34 16.83
N GLY A 2 22.05 14.45 15.71
CA GLY A 2 22.32 15.75 15.08
C GLY A 2 21.27 16.08 14.03
N ARG A 3 20.83 17.34 13.95
CA ARG A 3 19.77 17.85 13.05
C ARG A 3 19.90 17.40 11.59
N ALA A 4 21.13 17.25 11.08
CA ALA A 4 21.36 16.76 9.72
C ALA A 4 20.97 15.29 9.53
N LYS A 5 21.20 14.43 10.54
CA LYS A 5 20.80 13.01 10.48
C LYS A 5 19.28 12.84 10.51
N GLU A 6 18.59 13.66 11.30
CA GLU A 6 17.13 13.67 11.39
C GLU A 6 16.49 14.03 10.04
N ILE A 7 16.97 15.08 9.38
CA ILE A 7 16.49 15.48 8.04
C ILE A 7 16.70 14.38 7.00
N MET A 8 17.84 13.68 7.05
CA MET A 8 18.12 12.58 6.11
C MET A 8 17.13 11.42 6.30
N ILE A 9 16.85 11.04 7.56
CA ILE A 9 15.89 9.99 7.89
C ILE A 9 14.48 10.38 7.43
N GLU A 10 14.02 11.58 7.75
CA GLU A 10 12.69 12.05 7.34
C GLU A 10 12.52 12.06 5.80
N ASN A 11 13.56 12.46 5.07
CA ASN A 11 13.54 12.47 3.61
C ASN A 11 13.48 11.04 3.05
N GLU A 12 14.19 10.11 3.68
CA GLU A 12 14.17 8.70 3.28
C GLU A 12 12.79 8.07 3.53
N GLU A 13 12.18 8.32 4.69
CA GLU A 13 10.83 7.86 5.00
C GLU A 13 9.78 8.40 4.02
N LYS A 14 9.85 9.70 3.69
CA LYS A 14 8.97 10.31 2.68
C LYS A 14 9.12 9.67 1.31
N ARG A 15 10.34 9.33 0.90
CA ARG A 15 10.60 8.65 -0.38
C ARG A 15 10.05 7.23 -0.38
N ARG A 16 10.26 6.46 0.68
CA ARG A 16 9.73 5.10 0.81
C ARG A 16 8.20 5.08 0.77
N MET A 17 7.57 5.99 1.49
CA MET A 17 6.10 6.16 1.46
C MET A 17 5.60 6.50 0.06
N ASP A 18 6.28 7.42 -0.63
CA ASP A 18 5.92 7.81 -2.00
C ASP A 18 6.02 6.62 -2.97
N GLU A 19 7.12 5.87 -2.90
CA GLU A 19 7.36 4.67 -3.72
C GLU A 19 6.32 3.57 -3.45
N GLU A 20 5.96 3.36 -2.17
CA GLU A 20 4.95 2.39 -1.77
C GLU A 20 3.56 2.77 -2.32
N TYR A 21 3.16 4.04 -2.16
CA TYR A 21 1.89 4.56 -2.66
C TYR A 21 1.81 4.48 -4.18
N GLN A 22 2.87 4.90 -4.87
CA GLN A 22 2.92 4.81 -6.33
C GLN A 22 2.79 3.36 -6.81
N SER A 23 3.52 2.43 -6.18
CA SER A 23 3.50 1.02 -6.58
C SER A 23 2.12 0.40 -6.34
N PHE A 24 1.49 0.68 -5.20
CA PHE A 24 0.14 0.22 -4.87
C PHE A 24 -0.90 0.75 -5.88
N PHE A 25 -0.91 2.05 -6.15
CA PHE A 25 -1.89 2.63 -7.08
C PHE A 25 -1.64 2.27 -8.55
N LYS A 26 -0.39 1.97 -8.96
CA LYS A 26 -0.11 1.42 -10.29
C LYS A 26 -0.79 0.08 -10.47
N GLU A 27 -0.68 -0.80 -9.48
CA GLU A 27 -1.29 -2.12 -9.53
C GLU A 27 -2.82 -2.03 -9.56
N LEU A 28 -3.43 -1.20 -8.70
CA LEU A 28 -4.88 -0.97 -8.73
C LEU A 28 -5.40 -0.42 -10.06
N LEU A 29 -4.59 0.42 -10.75
CA LEU A 29 -4.94 0.94 -12.08
C LEU A 29 -4.95 -0.18 -13.12
N VAL A 30 -3.99 -1.12 -13.04
CA VAL A 30 -3.91 -2.29 -13.92
C VAL A 30 -5.07 -3.25 -13.68
N ARG A 31 -5.46 -3.44 -12.41
CA ARG A 31 -6.59 -4.29 -11.99
C ARG A 31 -7.97 -3.68 -12.26
N GLU A 32 -8.03 -2.42 -12.68
CA GLU A 32 -9.27 -1.64 -12.85
C GLU A 32 -10.13 -1.55 -11.57
N GLU A 33 -9.51 -1.65 -10.39
CA GLU A 33 -10.19 -1.61 -9.07
C GLU A 33 -10.50 -0.20 -8.57
N ILE A 34 -10.24 0.82 -9.39
CA ILE A 34 -10.42 2.23 -9.05
C ILE A 34 -11.35 2.93 -10.03
N THR A 35 -12.36 3.58 -9.47
CA THR A 35 -13.43 4.28 -10.21
C THR A 35 -13.06 5.72 -10.57
N ASP A 36 -13.80 6.31 -11.53
CA ASP A 36 -13.63 7.66 -12.04
C ASP A 36 -14.33 8.69 -11.12
N PRO A 37 -13.75 9.00 -9.94
CA PRO A 37 -12.85 10.17 -9.85
C PRO A 37 -11.45 9.85 -9.29
N LEU A 38 -11.29 8.74 -8.59
CA LEU A 38 -10.04 8.33 -7.96
C LEU A 38 -8.99 7.94 -9.01
N LYS A 39 -9.42 7.43 -10.17
CA LYS A 39 -8.54 7.10 -11.31
C LYS A 39 -7.67 8.29 -11.76
N GLY A 40 -8.22 9.51 -11.76
CA GLY A 40 -7.47 10.72 -12.10
C GLY A 40 -6.38 11.04 -11.08
N ILE A 41 -6.72 10.94 -9.79
CA ILE A 41 -5.78 11.14 -8.68
C ILE A 41 -4.69 10.07 -8.69
N ALA A 42 -5.07 8.81 -8.93
CA ALA A 42 -4.14 7.69 -9.05
C ALA A 42 -3.14 7.90 -10.20
N LYS A 43 -3.59 8.34 -11.38
CA LYS A 43 -2.69 8.67 -12.50
C LYS A 43 -1.73 9.81 -12.16
N GLN A 44 -2.20 10.84 -11.45
CA GLN A 44 -1.34 11.92 -10.99
C GLN A 44 -0.30 11.44 -9.97
N LEU A 45 -0.73 10.68 -8.95
CA LEU A 45 0.12 10.08 -7.94
C LEU A 45 1.21 9.21 -8.57
N THR A 46 0.83 8.29 -9.46
CA THR A 46 1.75 7.33 -10.08
C THR A 46 2.70 7.93 -11.10
N GLY A 47 2.37 9.11 -11.66
CA GLY A 47 3.23 9.81 -12.63
C GLY A 47 4.07 10.94 -12.03
N LYS A 48 3.63 11.55 -10.92
CA LYS A 48 4.26 12.76 -10.35
C LYS A 48 4.56 12.68 -8.85
N GLY A 49 4.19 11.59 -8.19
CA GLY A 49 4.35 11.39 -6.76
C GLY A 49 3.27 12.07 -5.90
N TYR A 50 3.20 11.65 -4.65
CA TYR A 50 2.27 12.07 -3.61
C TYR A 50 2.40 13.56 -3.26
N ALA A 51 3.61 14.09 -3.29
CA ALA A 51 3.86 15.51 -3.05
C ALA A 51 3.19 16.42 -4.09
N SER A 52 2.88 15.90 -5.29
CA SER A 52 2.19 16.66 -6.34
C SER A 52 0.70 16.84 -6.10
N LEU A 53 0.12 16.09 -5.15
CA LEU A 53 -1.30 16.12 -4.84
C LEU A 53 -1.65 17.32 -3.95
N SER A 54 -2.84 17.88 -4.15
CA SER A 54 -3.43 18.82 -3.19
C SER A 54 -3.78 18.12 -1.88
N GLU A 55 -3.89 18.88 -0.79
CA GLU A 55 -4.26 18.34 0.54
C GLU A 55 -5.61 17.59 0.53
N VAL A 56 -6.56 18.00 -0.32
CA VAL A 56 -7.82 17.27 -0.50
C VAL A 56 -7.58 15.92 -1.18
N GLN A 57 -6.77 15.89 -2.24
CA GLN A 57 -6.45 14.65 -2.95
C GLN A 57 -5.65 13.68 -2.07
N LYS A 58 -4.72 14.18 -1.25
CA LYS A 58 -3.98 13.41 -0.25
C LYS A 58 -4.91 12.69 0.72
N ARG A 59 -5.86 13.42 1.31
CA ARG A 59 -6.89 12.84 2.19
C ARG A 59 -7.75 11.78 1.51
N ILE A 60 -8.06 11.97 0.22
CA ILE A 60 -8.80 10.95 -0.56
C ILE A 60 -7.96 9.68 -0.71
N VAL A 61 -6.68 9.81 -1.05
CA VAL A 61 -5.73 8.69 -1.17
C VAL A 61 -5.59 7.94 0.15
N GLU A 62 -5.34 8.66 1.25
CA GLU A 62 -5.18 8.08 2.60
C GLU A 62 -6.44 7.34 3.04
N LYS A 63 -7.62 7.95 2.86
CA LYS A 63 -8.90 7.33 3.20
C LYS A 63 -9.19 6.09 2.35
N PHE A 64 -8.82 6.12 1.07
CA PHE A 64 -8.95 4.95 0.22
C PHE A 64 -8.04 3.81 0.69
N ILE A 65 -6.76 4.10 0.99
CA ILE A 65 -5.82 3.11 1.52
C ILE A 65 -6.36 2.51 2.82
N GLU A 66 -6.83 3.34 3.75
CA GLU A 66 -7.41 2.87 5.01
C GLU A 66 -8.61 1.94 4.78
N GLY A 67 -9.54 2.32 3.90
CA GLY A 67 -10.68 1.49 3.54
C GLY A 67 -10.26 0.17 2.89
N TYR A 68 -9.23 0.20 2.04
CA TYR A 68 -8.67 -1.01 1.42
C TYR A 68 -8.09 -1.95 2.48
N LYS A 69 -7.29 -1.43 3.43
CA LYS A 69 -6.74 -2.22 4.53
C LYS A 69 -7.81 -2.86 5.42
N GLN A 70 -8.91 -2.14 5.68
CA GLN A 70 -10.04 -2.64 6.48
C GLN A 70 -10.85 -3.72 5.74
N LYS A 71 -10.90 -3.64 4.40
CA LYS A 71 -11.62 -4.62 3.58
C LYS A 71 -10.83 -5.91 3.36
N HIS A 72 -9.50 -5.81 3.29
CA HIS A 72 -8.62 -6.92 2.95
C HIS A 72 -7.81 -7.36 4.18
N ILE A 73 -8.40 -8.26 4.95
CA ILE A 73 -7.84 -8.79 6.19
C ILE A 73 -7.35 -10.21 5.96
N CYS A 74 -6.10 -10.51 6.34
CA CYS A 74 -5.57 -11.86 6.28
C CYS A 74 -6.37 -12.79 7.22
N ASP A 75 -6.94 -13.85 6.65
CA ASP A 75 -7.80 -14.81 7.35
C ASP A 75 -7.10 -15.49 8.54
N ARG A 76 -5.77 -15.59 8.49
CA ARG A 76 -4.97 -16.27 9.52
C ARG A 76 -4.45 -15.32 10.60
N CYS A 77 -3.69 -14.29 10.23
CA CYS A 77 -3.01 -13.43 11.20
C CYS A 77 -3.75 -12.14 11.51
N GLN A 78 -4.91 -11.88 10.89
CA GLN A 78 -5.69 -10.65 11.07
C GLN A 78 -4.80 -9.40 10.86
N ASN A 79 -3.95 -9.45 9.84
CA ASN A 79 -2.95 -8.45 9.45
C ASN A 79 -1.75 -8.28 10.40
N GLY A 80 -1.55 -9.15 11.39
CA GLY A 80 -0.38 -9.11 12.27
C GLY A 80 0.98 -9.25 11.56
N ASN A 81 0.99 -9.87 10.38
CA ASN A 81 2.19 -10.07 9.54
C ASN A 81 2.16 -9.25 8.24
N VAL A 82 1.23 -8.32 8.09
CA VAL A 82 1.09 -7.50 6.87
C VAL A 82 1.87 -6.21 7.08
N SER A 83 2.86 -5.98 6.22
CA SER A 83 3.87 -4.93 6.42
C SER A 83 3.88 -3.84 5.36
N SER A 84 3.31 -4.13 4.18
CA SER A 84 3.28 -3.22 3.04
C SER A 84 1.91 -3.15 2.39
N LEU A 85 1.64 -2.12 1.58
CA LEU A 85 0.45 -2.04 0.75
C LEU A 85 0.37 -3.17 -0.30
N GLN A 86 1.51 -3.70 -0.74
CA GLN A 86 1.58 -4.84 -1.65
C GLN A 86 1.08 -6.12 -0.98
N ASP A 87 1.35 -6.31 0.30
CA ASP A 87 0.83 -7.45 1.05
C ASP A 87 -0.72 -7.44 1.08
N TYR A 88 -1.35 -6.26 1.15
CA TYR A 88 -2.82 -6.14 1.09
C TYR A 88 -3.38 -6.50 -0.29
N LEU A 89 -2.66 -6.22 -1.38
CA LEU A 89 -3.04 -6.68 -2.72
C LEU A 89 -2.98 -8.21 -2.78
N TYR A 90 -1.94 -8.82 -2.20
CA TYR A 90 -1.84 -10.27 -2.12
C TYR A 90 -2.97 -10.90 -1.29
N VAL A 91 -3.34 -10.28 -0.17
CA VAL A 91 -4.50 -10.68 0.65
C VAL A 91 -5.79 -10.57 -0.15
N ALA A 92 -5.97 -9.52 -0.94
CA ALA A 92 -7.16 -9.36 -1.78
C ALA A 92 -7.34 -10.52 -2.78
N ASP A 93 -6.24 -11.04 -3.32
CA ASP A 93 -6.25 -12.13 -4.30
C ASP A 93 -6.39 -13.52 -3.64
N ASN A 94 -5.82 -13.72 -2.45
CA ASN A 94 -5.59 -15.05 -1.87
C ASN A 94 -6.26 -15.31 -0.51
N GLY A 95 -6.80 -14.27 0.14
CA GLY A 95 -7.32 -14.32 1.53
C GLY A 95 -6.24 -14.41 2.62
N TYR A 96 -5.02 -14.80 2.28
CA TYR A 96 -3.86 -14.86 3.18
C TYR A 96 -2.81 -13.83 2.80
N CYS A 97 -2.05 -13.33 3.78
CA CYS A 97 -0.84 -12.55 3.50
C CYS A 97 0.30 -13.48 3.04
N PRO A 98 1.34 -12.95 2.35
CA PRO A 98 2.42 -13.78 1.80
C PRO A 98 3.08 -14.70 2.84
N MET A 99 3.30 -14.21 4.06
CA MET A 99 3.90 -15.01 5.14
C MET A 99 2.97 -16.16 5.58
N CYS A 100 1.68 -15.88 5.78
CA CYS A 100 0.74 -16.91 6.21
C CYS A 100 0.48 -17.97 5.13
N GLU A 101 0.51 -17.57 3.86
CA GLU A 101 0.41 -18.47 2.72
C GLU A 101 1.66 -19.35 2.61
N TYR A 102 2.87 -18.78 2.75
CA TYR A 102 4.11 -19.55 2.80
C TYR A 102 4.07 -20.61 3.90
N ASP A 103 3.69 -20.24 5.13
CA ASP A 103 3.59 -21.17 6.25
C ASP A 103 2.61 -22.31 5.95
N LYS A 104 1.41 -21.98 5.44
CA LYS A 104 0.39 -22.97 5.07
C LYS A 104 0.92 -23.98 4.05
N GLN A 105 1.66 -23.52 3.03
CA GLN A 105 2.24 -24.39 2.01
C GLN A 105 3.34 -25.30 2.56
N GLN A 106 4.07 -24.89 3.60
CA GLN A 106 5.04 -25.76 4.26
C GLN A 106 4.34 -26.87 5.05
N PHE A 107 3.30 -26.53 5.82
CA PHE A 107 2.52 -27.53 6.58
C PHE A 107 1.75 -28.54 5.72
N MET A 108 1.46 -28.23 4.45
CA MET A 108 0.77 -29.14 3.51
C MET A 108 1.72 -30.08 2.75
N LYS A 109 3.05 -29.91 2.89
CA LYS A 109 4.06 -30.76 2.27
C LYS A 109 4.52 -31.91 3.16
N ASP A 110 4.12 -31.90 4.43
CA ASP A 110 4.25 -32.99 5.40
C ASP A 110 2.97 -33.85 5.42
#